data_AF-A0AA42UC76-F1
#
_entry.id   AF-A0AA42UC76-F1
#
_cell.length_a   1.000
_cell.length_b   1.000
_cell.length_c   1.000
_cell.angle_alpha   90.00
_cell.angle_beta   90.00
_cell.angle_gamma   90.00
#
_symmetry.space_group_name_H-M   'P 1'
#
loop_
_entity.id
_entity.type
_entity.pdbx_description
1 polymer ?
#
loop_
_entity_poly.entity_id
_entity_poly.type
_entity_poly.pdbx_seq_one_letter_code
_entity_poly.pdbx_strand_id
1 'polypeptide(L)'
;MFLAGAIFLFTLVLVIWQPKGLSIGWSATIGAVLALASGVIHLNDIPVVWNIVWNATATFIAVIIISLLLDESGFFEWAALHVARWGNGRGRLLFTYI
;
A
#
# COMPACT_ATOMS: atom_id res chain seq x y z
N MET A 1 1.67 -28.48 0.79
CA MET A 1 0.75 -27.56 1.50
C MET A 1 1.33 -27.02 2.79
N PHE A 2 1.81 -27.86 3.74
CA PHE A 2 2.42 -27.37 4.98
C PHE A 2 3.62 -26.43 4.78
N LEU A 3 4.52 -26.75 3.84
CA LEU A 3 5.67 -25.88 3.52
C LEU A 3 5.25 -24.51 3.00
N ALA A 4 4.24 -24.46 2.11
CA ALA A 4 3.68 -23.22 1.59
C ALA A 4 3.07 -22.36 2.72
N GLY A 5 2.31 -22.98 3.62
CA GLY A 5 1.75 -22.31 4.80
C GLY A 5 2.84 -21.77 5.72
N ALA A 6 3.92 -22.52 5.93
CA ALA A 6 5.05 -22.08 6.75
C ALA A 6 5.78 -20.87 6.13
N ILE A 7 6.06 -20.90 4.83
CA ILE A 7 6.68 -19.77 4.12
C ILE A 7 5.77 -18.54 4.15
N PHE A 8 4.46 -18.73 3.97
CA PHE A 8 3.48 -17.66 4.05
C PHE A 8 3.47 -17.00 5.44
N LEU A 9 3.33 -17.80 6.52
CA LEU A 9 3.34 -17.28 7.88
C LEU A 9 4.65 -16.59 8.23
N PHE A 10 5.78 -17.18 7.84
CA PHE A 10 7.09 -16.57 8.02
C PHE A 10 7.20 -15.20 7.34
N THR A 11 6.77 -15.13 6.08
CA THR A 11 6.80 -13.87 5.30
C THR A 11 5.88 -12.83 5.93
N LEU A 12 4.67 -13.22 6.35
CA LEU A 12 3.70 -12.33 6.98
C LEU A 12 4.20 -11.81 8.33
N VAL A 13 4.83 -12.65 9.15
CA VAL A 13 5.46 -12.23 10.41
C VAL A 13 6.56 -11.21 10.15
N LEU A 14 7.43 -11.42 9.16
CA LEU A 14 8.48 -10.46 8.82
C LEU A 14 7.91 -9.13 8.31
N VAL A 15 6.83 -9.16 7.53
CA VAL A 15 6.18 -7.96 6.99
C VAL A 15 5.50 -7.13 8.09
N ILE A 16 4.85 -7.79 9.06
CA ILE A 16 4.17 -7.10 10.17
C ILE A 16 5.18 -6.64 11.24
N TRP A 17 6.14 -7.50 11.61
CA TRP A 17 7.07 -7.20 12.70
C TRP A 17 8.19 -6.25 12.27
N GLN A 18 8.53 -6.17 10.99
CA GLN A 18 9.58 -5.29 10.43
C GLN A 18 10.85 -5.23 11.31
N PRO A 19 11.47 -6.39 11.60
CA PRO A 19 12.58 -6.44 12.53
C PRO A 19 13.73 -5.55 12.04
N LYS A 20 14.26 -4.70 12.93
CA LYS A 20 15.36 -3.75 12.64
C LYS A 20 15.05 -2.75 11.51
N GLY A 21 13.78 -2.39 11.32
CA GLY A 21 13.38 -1.44 10.28
C GLY A 21 13.51 -1.99 8.86
N LEU A 22 13.48 -3.32 8.71
CA LEU A 22 13.50 -3.97 7.41
C LEU A 22 12.29 -3.50 6.60
N SER A 23 12.51 -2.98 5.40
CA SER A 23 11.40 -2.52 4.57
C SER A 23 10.51 -3.70 4.17
N ILE A 24 9.22 -3.41 4.01
CA ILE A 24 8.21 -4.41 3.60
C ILE A 24 8.65 -5.15 2.33
N GLY A 25 9.30 -4.42 1.40
CA GLY A 25 9.84 -4.98 0.16
C GLY A 25 10.87 -6.09 0.40
N TRP A 26 11.88 -5.86 1.26
CA TRP A 26 12.90 -6.88 1.54
C TRP A 26 12.32 -8.14 2.18
N SER A 27 11.41 -7.98 3.16
CA SER A 27 10.71 -9.10 3.77
C SER A 27 9.92 -9.92 2.75
N ALA A 28 9.18 -9.25 1.85
CA ALA A 28 8.41 -9.90 0.80
C ALA A 28 9.31 -10.59 -0.25
N THR A 29 10.44 -9.97 -0.63
CA THR A 29 11.40 -10.55 -1.56
C THR A 29 12.01 -11.83 -1.00
N ILE A 30 12.38 -11.86 0.28
CA ILE A 30 12.89 -13.09 0.94
C ILE A 30 11.84 -14.20 0.87
N GLY A 31 10.58 -13.90 1.20
CA GLY A 31 9.48 -14.86 1.08
C GLY A 31 9.29 -15.42 -0.34
N ALA A 32 9.32 -14.54 -1.34
CA ALA A 32 9.19 -14.92 -2.75
C ALA A 32 10.37 -15.80 -3.22
N VAL A 33 11.60 -15.44 -2.85
CA VAL A 33 12.80 -16.23 -3.18
C VAL A 33 12.73 -17.60 -2.51
N LEU A 34 12.34 -17.68 -1.24
CA LEU A 34 12.18 -18.96 -0.53
C LEU A 34 11.08 -19.82 -1.19
N ALA A 35 9.98 -19.23 -1.63
CA ALA A 35 8.90 -19.95 -2.29
C ALA A 35 9.32 -20.51 -3.67
N LEU A 36 10.11 -19.74 -4.44
CA LEU A 36 10.68 -20.19 -5.71
C LEU A 36 11.75 -21.27 -5.51
N ALA A 37 12.68 -21.06 -4.57
CA ALA A 37 13.77 -21.99 -4.30
C ALA A 37 13.29 -23.34 -3.75
N SER A 38 12.20 -23.34 -2.98
CA SER A 38 11.57 -24.55 -2.46
C SER A 38 10.66 -25.25 -3.48
N GLY A 39 10.45 -24.68 -4.67
CA GLY A 39 9.54 -25.19 -5.70
C GLY A 39 8.07 -25.14 -5.30
N VAL A 40 7.71 -24.40 -4.26
CA VAL A 40 6.32 -24.17 -3.84
C VAL A 40 5.57 -23.30 -4.85
N ILE A 41 6.29 -22.38 -5.49
CA ILE A 41 5.81 -21.52 -6.57
C ILE A 41 6.71 -21.74 -7.78
N HIS A 42 6.12 -21.80 -8.97
CA HIS A 42 6.81 -21.87 -10.24
C HIS A 42 6.77 -20.53 -10.96
N LEU A 43 7.69 -20.32 -11.91
CA LEU A 43 7.71 -19.09 -12.71
C LEU A 43 6.39 -18.85 -13.48
N ASN A 44 5.68 -19.93 -13.83
CA ASN A 44 4.38 -19.87 -14.48
C ASN A 44 3.26 -19.32 -13.59
N ASP A 45 3.45 -19.30 -12.26
CA ASP A 45 2.48 -18.73 -11.32
C ASP A 45 2.61 -17.19 -11.25
N ILE A 46 3.77 -16.63 -11.62
CA ILE A 46 4.04 -15.18 -11.54
C ILE A 46 3.05 -14.38 -12.39
N PRO A 47 2.77 -14.73 -13.67
CA PRO A 47 1.75 -14.05 -14.46
C PRO A 47 0.35 -14.13 -13.85
N VAL A 48 0.01 -15.24 -13.19
CA VAL A 48 -1.30 -15.40 -12.54
C VAL A 48 -1.43 -14.43 -11.37
N VAL A 49 -0.41 -14.35 -10.51
CA VAL A 49 -0.35 -13.40 -9.39
C VAL A 49 -0.35 -11.95 -9.91
N TRP A 50 0.39 -11.66 -10.97
CA TRP A 50 0.40 -10.33 -11.58
C TRP A 50 -1.00 -9.91 -12.03
N ASN A 51 -1.73 -10.78 -12.73
CA ASN A 51 -3.08 -10.50 -13.24
C ASN A 51 -4.11 -10.18 -12.15
N ILE A 52 -3.93 -10.68 -10.92
CA ILE A 52 -4.85 -10.38 -9.82
C ILE A 52 -4.43 -9.17 -8.97
N VAL A 53 -3.15 -8.78 -8.96
CA VAL A 53 -2.62 -7.68 -8.11
C VAL A 53 -2.40 -6.36 -8.85
N TRP A 54 -2.17 -6.40 -10.18
CA TRP A 54 -1.77 -5.19 -10.93
C TRP A 54 -2.80 -4.06 -10.87
N ASN A 55 -4.10 -4.38 -10.89
CA ASN A 55 -5.17 -3.38 -10.78
C ASN A 55 -5.04 -2.54 -9.50
N ALA A 56 -4.91 -3.19 -8.35
CA ALA A 56 -4.80 -2.51 -7.06
C ALA A 56 -3.54 -1.62 -6.99
N THR A 57 -2.41 -2.13 -7.53
CA THR A 57 -1.15 -1.39 -7.57
C THR A 57 -1.26 -0.16 -8.46
N ALA A 58 -1.84 -0.30 -9.65
CA ALA A 58 -2.06 0.79 -10.59
C ALA A 58 -3.02 1.85 -10.04
N THR A 59 -4.10 1.44 -9.35
CA THR A 59 -5.00 2.36 -8.68
C THR A 59 -4.28 3.18 -7.62
N PHE A 60 -3.43 2.55 -6.80
CA PHE A 60 -2.65 3.28 -5.78
C PHE A 60 -1.71 4.32 -6.42
N ILE A 61 -1.00 3.94 -7.48
CA ILE A 61 -0.14 4.86 -8.24
C ILE A 61 -0.97 6.00 -8.86
N ALA A 62 -2.13 5.68 -9.46
CA ALA A 62 -3.01 6.67 -10.06
C ALA A 62 -3.53 7.66 -9.01
N VAL A 63 -3.92 7.20 -7.83
CA VAL A 63 -4.34 8.08 -6.72
C VAL A 63 -3.21 9.00 -6.28
N ILE A 64 -1.97 8.50 -6.19
CA ILE A 64 -0.79 9.35 -5.89
C ILE A 64 -0.63 10.43 -6.98
N ILE A 65 -0.64 10.03 -8.26
CA ILE A 65 -0.47 10.97 -9.37
C ILE A 65 -1.57 12.03 -9.38
N ILE A 66 -2.84 11.62 -9.24
CA ILE A 66 -3.98 12.54 -9.18
C ILE A 66 -3.83 13.48 -7.97
N SER A 67 -3.41 12.98 -6.82
CA SER A 67 -3.19 13.81 -5.63
C SER A 67 -2.09 14.85 -5.90
N LEU A 68 -0.96 14.46 -6.48
CA LEU A 68 0.11 15.40 -6.83
C LEU A 68 -0.35 16.46 -7.83
N LEU A 69 -1.12 16.08 -8.86
CA LEU A 69 -1.70 17.02 -9.82
C LEU A 69 -2.69 17.99 -9.16
N LEU A 70 -3.54 17.50 -8.25
CA LEU A 70 -4.48 18.33 -7.51
C LEU A 70 -3.77 19.29 -6.56
N ASP A 71 -2.68 18.86 -5.92
CA ASP A 71 -1.86 19.70 -5.07
C ASP A 71 -1.17 20.82 -5.86
N GLU A 72 -0.51 20.48 -6.97
CA GLU A 72 0.16 21.45 -7.85
C GLU A 72 -0.81 22.45 -8.50
N SER A 73 -2.05 22.02 -8.78
CA SER A 73 -3.10 22.91 -9.29
C SER A 73 -3.70 23.84 -8.22
N GLY A 74 -3.32 23.69 -6.95
CA GLY A 74 -3.86 24.44 -5.82
C GLY A 74 -5.28 24.00 -5.41
N PHE A 75 -5.77 22.88 -5.93
CA PHE A 75 -7.11 22.38 -5.61
C PHE A 75 -7.25 22.04 -4.12
N PHE A 76 -6.23 21.44 -3.51
CA PHE A 76 -6.26 21.14 -2.08
C PHE A 76 -6.22 22.40 -1.21
N GLU A 77 -5.49 23.44 -1.60
CA GLU A 77 -5.52 24.73 -0.92
C GLU A 77 -6.90 25.38 -1.01
N TRP A 78 -7.49 25.40 -2.22
CA TRP A 78 -8.85 25.87 -2.42
C TRP A 78 -9.86 25.11 -1.54
N ALA A 79 -9.78 23.78 -1.50
CA ALA A 79 -10.66 22.95 -0.68
C ALA A 79 -10.48 23.23 0.81
N ALA A 80 -9.23 23.35 1.28
CA ALA A 80 -8.91 23.67 2.67
C ALA A 80 -9.48 25.03 3.10
N LEU A 81 -9.40 26.05 2.25
CA LEU A 81 -9.99 27.37 2.54
C LEU A 81 -11.52 27.32 2.61
N HIS A 82 -12.18 26.50 1.78
CA HIS A 82 -13.64 26.33 1.84
C HIS A 82 -14.09 25.64 3.13
N VAL A 83 -13.40 24.54 3.49
CA VAL A 83 -13.66 23.81 4.74
C VAL A 83 -13.38 24.71 5.97
N ALA A 84 -12.30 25.49 5.92
CA ALA A 84 -11.98 26.46 6.98
C ALA A 84 -13.05 27.54 7.15
N ARG A 85 -13.61 28.06 6.04
CA ARG A 85 -14.71 29.02 6.08
C ARG A 85 -15.98 28.41 6.69
N TRP A 86 -16.31 27.15 6.39
CA TRP A 86 -17.44 26.45 7.01
C TRP A 86 -17.25 26.19 8.51
N GLY A 87 -16.02 25.97 8.95
CA GLY A 87 -15.67 25.83 10.36
C GLY A 87 -15.94 27.09 11.20
N ASN A 88 -16.05 28.28 10.58
CA ASN A 88 -16.39 29.56 11.21
C ASN A 88 -15.63 29.83 12.53
N GLY A 89 -14.32 29.55 12.56
CA GLY A 89 -13.45 29.72 13.73
C GLY A 89 -13.65 28.70 14.86
N ARG A 90 -14.58 27.74 14.74
CA ARG A 90 -14.81 26.68 15.74
C ARG A 90 -14.10 25.40 15.32
N GLY A 91 -12.98 25.10 15.99
CA GLY A 91 -12.19 23.89 15.71
C GLY A 91 -12.99 22.58 15.80
N ARG A 92 -14.03 22.51 16.65
CA ARG A 92 -14.93 21.35 16.72
C ARG A 92 -15.76 21.15 15.45
N LEU A 93 -16.24 22.22 14.81
CA LEU A 93 -16.98 22.10 13.55
C LEU A 93 -16.02 21.76 12.41
N LEU A 94 -14.83 22.35 12.41
CA LEU A 94 -13.79 22.05 11.43
C LEU A 94 -13.40 20.56 11.43
N PHE A 95 -13.25 19.95 12.61
CA PHE A 95 -12.91 18.53 12.74
C PHE A 95 -13.99 17.59 12.19
N THR A 96 -15.26 18.01 12.22
CA THR A 96 -16.37 17.23 11.63
C THR A 96 -16.41 17.33 10.10
N TYR A 97 -15.80 18.36 9.52
CA TYR A 97 -15.78 18.60 8.07
C TYR A 97 -14.53 18.06 7.36
N ILE A 98 -13.50 17.65 8.10
CA ILE A 98 -12.29 16.96 7.61
C ILE A 98 -12.56 15.46 7.61
#